data_AF-A0A3D5DN39-F1
#
_entry.id   AF-A0A3D5DN39-F1
#
_cell.length_a   1.000
_cell.length_b   1.000
_cell.length_c   1.000
_cell.angle_alpha   90.00
_cell.angle_beta   90.00
_cell.angle_gamma   90.00
#
_symmetry.space_group_name_H-M   'P 1'
#
loop_
_entity.id
_entity.type
_entity.pdbx_description
1 polymer ?
#
loop_
_entity_poly.entity_id
_entity_poly.type
_entity_poly.pdbx_seq_one_letter_code
_entity_poly.pdbx_strand_id
1 'polypeptide(L)'
;LVVGAGSMSSLAVATAARLGAARMVVANRTPRRAEHLAASVSGATADLADLPAALAEADLVISCTGATSLVITADMVARALRLRPGNGTGRPLVLLDLALPHDVDRDAAGLPGVTVLGLDAMEDAGLAVAATQAEDVAAVRAIVAEEFAARVSARHAARVAPTVVALRAKAAEVVQAELDRLAGRLGPLDDRASGEIAQAMRRVVDKLLHAPTVRVKELAGSPGGDSYEAALRVLFDLDQDAVEAVTRADADLTPGTRSSAPLPGDTGPGSSHDRAGEA
;
A
#
# COMPACT_ATOMS: atom_id res chain seq x y z
N LEU A 1 20.73 24.92 7.29
CA LEU A 1 21.21 23.52 7.31
C LEU A 1 20.03 22.61 7.05
N VAL A 2 20.18 21.59 6.21
CA VAL A 2 19.16 20.56 5.99
C VAL A 2 19.76 19.21 6.34
N VAL A 3 19.09 18.45 7.19
CA VAL A 3 19.49 17.12 7.63
C VAL A 3 18.54 16.10 7.01
N GLY A 4 19.09 15.29 6.11
CA GLY A 4 18.35 14.41 5.22
C GLY A 4 18.52 14.80 3.75
N ALA A 5 18.31 13.82 2.87
CA ALA A 5 18.34 13.99 1.42
C ALA A 5 17.21 13.21 0.73
N GLY A 6 16.02 13.23 1.33
CA GLY A 6 14.81 12.62 0.80
C GLY A 6 14.00 13.56 -0.09
N SER A 7 12.79 13.15 -0.47
CA SER A 7 11.83 13.97 -1.22
C SER A 7 11.47 15.25 -0.44
N MET A 8 11.15 15.12 0.85
CA MET A 8 10.86 16.26 1.74
C MET A 8 12.05 17.20 1.87
N SER A 9 13.27 16.67 2.04
CA SER A 9 14.49 17.48 2.07
C SER A 9 14.71 18.23 0.76
N SER A 10 14.38 17.61 -0.37
CA SER A 10 14.48 18.23 -1.70
C SER A 10 13.52 19.42 -1.85
N LEU A 11 12.27 19.24 -1.41
CA LEU A 11 11.28 20.33 -1.40
C LEU A 11 11.68 21.45 -0.44
N ALA A 12 12.16 21.10 0.76
CA ALA A 12 12.63 22.06 1.76
C ALA A 12 13.80 22.90 1.23
N VAL A 13 14.80 22.25 0.63
CA VAL A 13 15.96 22.92 0.01
C VAL A 13 15.52 23.85 -1.12
N ALA A 14 14.69 23.37 -2.06
CA ALA A 14 14.19 24.21 -3.16
C ALA A 14 13.36 25.41 -2.65
N THR A 15 12.56 25.20 -1.60
CA THR A 15 11.75 26.25 -0.99
C THR A 15 12.62 27.29 -0.28
N ALA A 16 13.59 26.86 0.52
CA ALA A 16 14.53 27.75 1.20
C ALA A 16 15.37 28.57 0.20
N ALA A 17 15.84 27.94 -0.88
CA ALA A 17 16.53 28.62 -1.97
C ALA A 17 15.67 29.72 -2.60
N ARG A 18 14.42 29.41 -2.94
CA ARG A 18 13.45 30.37 -3.52
C ARG A 18 13.13 31.52 -2.57
N LEU A 19 13.12 31.27 -1.27
CA LEU A 19 12.91 32.30 -0.23
C LEU A 19 14.17 33.12 0.07
N GLY A 20 15.29 32.86 -0.62
CA GLY A 20 16.50 33.68 -0.53
C GLY A 20 17.48 33.27 0.57
N ALA A 21 17.50 31.99 0.98
CA ALA A 21 18.50 31.49 1.93
C ALA A 21 19.93 31.74 1.39
N ALA A 22 20.74 32.51 2.13
CA ALA A 22 22.05 32.97 1.67
C ALA A 22 23.09 31.85 1.52
N ARG A 23 23.03 30.83 2.39
CA ARG A 23 23.90 29.65 2.35
C ARG A 23 23.10 28.41 2.71
N MET A 24 23.22 27.38 1.89
CA MET A 24 22.62 26.07 2.13
C MET A 24 23.70 25.02 2.37
N VAL A 25 23.49 24.20 3.38
CA VAL A 25 24.34 23.06 3.73
C VAL A 25 23.43 21.86 3.91
N VAL A 26 23.78 20.73 3.27
CA VAL A 26 23.04 19.47 3.36
C VAL A 26 23.90 18.42 4.05
N ALA A 27 23.37 17.79 5.11
CA ALA A 27 24.00 16.67 5.79
C ALA A 27 23.11 15.43 5.65
N ASN A 28 23.70 14.27 5.34
CA ASN A 28 22.92 13.04 5.18
C ASN A 28 23.78 11.80 5.46
N ARG A 29 23.15 10.72 5.94
CA ARG A 29 23.82 9.44 6.23
C ARG A 29 24.53 8.84 5.02
N THR A 30 24.01 9.09 3.82
CA THR A 30 24.66 8.70 2.56
C THR A 30 25.22 9.95 1.90
N PRO A 31 26.56 10.15 1.89
CA PRO A 31 27.21 11.37 1.40
C PRO A 31 26.81 11.74 -0.03
N ARG A 32 26.83 10.75 -0.94
CA ARG A 32 26.42 10.92 -2.35
C ARG A 32 25.03 11.55 -2.52
N ARG A 33 24.09 11.26 -1.61
CA ARG A 33 22.74 11.85 -1.66
C ARG A 33 22.75 13.31 -1.20
N ALA A 34 23.56 13.65 -0.19
CA ALA A 34 23.75 15.05 0.22
C ALA A 34 24.41 15.86 -0.90
N GLU A 35 25.44 15.33 -1.55
CA GLU A 35 26.13 15.98 -2.68
C GLU A 35 25.17 16.28 -3.82
N HIS A 36 24.38 15.28 -4.23
CA HIS A 36 23.40 15.44 -5.31
C HIS A 36 22.35 16.51 -4.97
N LEU A 37 21.84 16.52 -3.74
CA LEU A 37 20.85 17.51 -3.32
C LEU A 37 21.46 18.91 -3.15
N ALA A 38 22.65 19.03 -2.59
CA ALA A 38 23.34 20.31 -2.45
C ALA A 38 23.65 20.93 -3.82
N ALA A 39 24.08 20.12 -4.79
CA ALA A 39 24.39 20.57 -6.15
C ALA A 39 23.19 21.21 -6.85
N SER A 40 21.96 20.74 -6.60
CA SER A 40 20.75 21.29 -7.25
C SER A 40 20.46 22.75 -6.87
N VAL A 41 21.07 23.24 -5.80
CA VAL A 41 20.90 24.60 -5.28
C VAL A 41 22.22 25.34 -5.06
N SER A 42 23.32 24.85 -5.63
CA SER A 42 24.68 25.39 -5.40
C SER A 42 25.05 25.50 -3.91
N GLY A 43 24.56 24.56 -3.10
CA GLY A 43 24.86 24.46 -1.68
C GLY A 43 26.14 23.67 -1.39
N ALA A 44 26.50 23.59 -0.12
CA ALA A 44 27.59 22.76 0.38
C ALA A 44 27.05 21.50 1.08
N THR A 45 27.95 20.55 1.36
CA THR A 45 27.65 19.37 2.16
C THR A 45 28.38 19.43 3.52
N ALA A 46 27.83 18.75 4.52
CA ALA A 46 28.50 18.48 5.79
C ALA A 46 28.37 17.00 6.15
N ASP A 47 29.37 16.47 6.84
CA ASP A 47 29.28 15.14 7.44
C ASP A 47 28.32 15.19 8.64
N LEU A 48 27.61 14.08 8.89
CA LEU A 48 26.82 13.93 10.11
C LEU A 48 27.70 13.93 11.36
N ALA A 49 28.96 13.48 11.26
CA ALA A 49 29.91 13.57 12.37
C ALA A 49 30.17 15.04 12.78
N ASP A 50 30.13 15.97 11.82
CA ASP A 50 30.37 17.39 12.01
C ASP A 50 29.08 18.19 12.26
N LEU A 51 27.97 17.50 12.51
CA LEU A 51 26.65 18.12 12.70
C LEU A 51 26.65 19.21 13.79
N PRO A 52 27.34 19.07 14.95
CA PRO A 52 27.42 20.15 15.94
C PRO A 52 28.04 21.45 15.41
N ALA A 53 29.06 21.36 14.55
CA ALA A 53 29.68 22.53 13.93
C ALA A 53 28.73 23.18 12.91
N ALA A 54 28.08 22.36 12.08
CA ALA A 54 27.09 22.84 11.13
C ALA A 54 25.87 23.50 11.82
N LEU A 55 25.44 22.99 12.97
CA LEU A 55 24.38 23.57 13.80
C LEU A 55 24.79 24.95 14.37
N ALA A 56 26.07 25.13 14.71
CA ALA A 56 26.57 26.40 15.24
C ALA A 56 26.52 27.52 14.18
N GLU A 57 26.70 27.18 12.91
CA GLU A 57 26.67 28.17 11.82
C GLU A 57 25.25 28.49 11.30
N ALA A 58 24.27 27.62 11.58
CA ALA A 58 22.92 27.70 11.01
C ALA A 58 21.96 28.63 11.77
N ASP A 59 21.14 29.40 11.06
CA ASP A 59 19.97 30.09 11.64
C ASP A 59 18.73 29.18 11.67
N LEU A 60 18.57 28.39 10.61
CA LEU A 60 17.50 27.44 10.40
C LEU A 60 18.07 26.06 10.09
N VAL A 61 17.57 25.06 10.80
CA VAL A 61 17.85 23.64 10.58
C VAL A 61 16.54 22.99 10.20
N ILE A 62 16.51 22.31 9.05
CA ILE A 62 15.34 21.54 8.61
C ILE A 62 15.73 20.07 8.67
N SER A 63 15.10 19.28 9.53
CA SER A 63 15.30 17.84 9.62
C SER A 63 14.15 17.10 8.95
N CYS A 64 14.47 16.14 8.10
CA CYS A 64 13.50 15.29 7.41
C CYS A 64 14.17 13.98 7.02
N THR A 65 14.67 13.25 8.02
CA THR A 65 15.26 11.93 7.84
C THR A 65 14.23 10.82 8.02
N GLY A 66 14.61 9.60 7.64
CA GLY A 66 13.86 8.38 7.94
C GLY A 66 14.48 7.61 9.10
N ALA A 67 15.13 8.29 10.04
CA ALA A 67 15.74 7.66 11.20
C ALA A 67 14.65 7.19 12.18
N THR A 68 14.94 6.10 12.89
CA THR A 68 14.08 5.59 13.97
C THR A 68 14.50 6.11 15.34
N SER A 69 15.52 6.97 15.39
CA SER A 69 16.11 7.55 16.59
C SER A 69 16.44 9.01 16.34
N LEU A 70 16.58 9.77 17.44
CA LEU A 70 16.98 11.17 17.39
C LEU A 70 18.31 11.33 16.62
N VAL A 71 18.31 12.22 15.64
CA VAL A 71 19.48 12.62 14.85
C VAL A 71 20.10 13.88 15.44
N ILE A 72 19.28 14.79 15.97
CA ILE A 72 19.69 16.04 16.60
C ILE A 72 19.26 15.98 18.07
N THR A 73 20.23 15.74 18.96
CA THR A 73 19.98 15.66 20.41
C THR A 73 20.07 17.02 21.09
N ALA A 74 19.44 17.18 22.25
CA ALA A 74 19.53 18.42 23.02
C ALA A 74 20.99 18.76 23.41
N ASP A 75 21.83 17.76 23.72
CA ASP A 75 23.25 17.98 24.01
C ASP A 75 24.02 18.51 22.79
N MET A 76 23.76 17.96 21.59
CA MET A 76 24.36 18.47 20.36
C MET A 76 24.00 19.94 20.12
N VAL A 77 22.74 20.31 20.35
CA VAL A 77 22.28 21.70 20.23
C VAL A 77 22.95 22.57 21.29
N ALA A 78 23.01 22.15 22.55
CA ALA A 78 23.68 22.88 23.62
C ALA A 78 25.18 23.10 23.36
N ARG A 79 25.86 22.11 22.77
CA ARG A 79 27.25 22.23 22.30
C ARG A 79 27.37 23.24 21.15
N ALA A 80 26.47 23.19 20.17
CA ALA A 80 26.44 24.14 19.06
C ALA A 80 26.20 25.59 19.54
N LEU A 81 25.31 25.81 20.50
CA LEU A 81 25.04 27.13 21.08
C LEU A 81 26.28 27.75 21.74
N ARG A 82 27.11 26.94 22.42
CA ARG A 82 28.38 27.41 23.01
C ARG A 82 29.42 27.85 21.98
N LEU A 83 29.31 27.36 20.75
CA LEU A 83 30.19 27.76 19.64
C LEU A 83 29.67 29.00 18.91
N ARG A 84 28.42 29.42 19.16
CA ARG A 84 27.84 30.62 18.57
C ARG A 84 28.30 31.89 19.30
N PRO A 85 28.46 33.02 18.60
CA PRO A 85 28.68 34.31 19.24
C PRO A 85 27.61 34.64 20.29
N GLY A 86 28.03 35.18 21.44
CA GLY A 86 27.11 35.51 22.54
C GLY A 86 26.37 34.31 23.13
N ASN A 87 26.93 33.10 23.03
CA ASN A 87 26.30 31.84 23.47
C ASN A 87 24.89 31.63 22.88
N GLY A 88 24.65 32.10 21.65
CA GLY A 88 23.36 31.96 20.95
C GLY A 88 22.31 33.03 21.29
N THR A 89 22.52 33.85 22.32
CA THR A 89 21.53 34.85 22.78
C THR A 89 21.22 35.97 21.79
N GLY A 90 22.15 36.27 20.87
CA GLY A 90 21.99 37.30 19.84
C GLY A 90 21.61 36.77 18.45
N ARG A 91 21.51 35.46 18.26
CA ARG A 91 21.25 34.83 16.95
C ARG A 91 20.38 33.58 17.15
N PRO A 92 19.05 33.70 17.03
CA PRO A 92 18.12 32.58 17.23
C PRO A 92 18.45 31.36 16.36
N LEU A 93 18.15 30.17 16.87
CA LEU A 93 18.25 28.90 16.15
C LEU A 93 16.88 28.26 16.04
N VAL A 94 16.38 28.12 14.82
CA VAL A 94 15.11 27.43 14.55
C VAL A 94 15.41 26.00 14.08
N LEU A 95 14.84 25.02 14.76
CA LEU A 95 14.86 23.61 14.40
C LEU A 95 13.47 23.21 13.87
N LEU A 96 13.34 23.05 12.57
CA LEU A 96 12.13 22.59 11.90
C LEU A 96 12.21 21.08 11.68
N ASP A 97 11.49 20.30 12.48
CA ASP A 97 11.43 18.85 12.42
C ASP A 97 10.22 18.38 11.60
N LEU A 98 10.49 17.91 10.38
CA LEU A 98 9.51 17.38 9.45
C LEU A 98 9.50 15.84 9.42
N ALA A 99 10.18 15.18 10.36
CA ALA A 99 10.29 13.73 10.41
C ALA A 99 9.23 13.08 11.36
N LEU A 100 8.84 11.85 11.01
CA LEU A 100 7.98 10.98 11.80
C LEU A 100 8.56 9.55 11.77
N PRO A 101 9.09 9.01 12.88
CA PRO A 101 9.29 9.64 14.19
C PRO A 101 10.20 10.87 14.16
N HIS A 102 10.16 11.69 15.23
CA HIS A 102 10.94 12.93 15.34
C HIS A 102 12.45 12.69 15.24
N ASP A 103 13.12 13.53 14.46
CA ASP A 103 14.58 13.57 14.38
C ASP A 103 15.19 14.43 15.48
N VAL A 104 14.45 15.44 15.94
CA VAL A 104 14.92 16.45 16.88
C VAL A 104 14.40 16.14 18.27
N ASP A 105 15.32 16.13 19.23
CA ASP A 105 15.00 16.03 20.64
C ASP A 105 14.17 17.24 21.09
N ARG A 106 12.95 17.00 21.60
CA ARG A 106 12.04 18.06 22.02
C ARG A 106 12.58 18.84 23.22
N ASP A 107 13.46 18.25 24.02
CA ASP A 107 14.11 18.94 25.15
C ASP A 107 15.01 20.10 24.68
N ALA A 108 15.43 20.11 23.41
CA ALA A 108 16.18 21.22 22.84
C ALA A 108 15.39 22.55 22.85
N ALA A 109 14.05 22.51 22.91
CA ALA A 109 13.20 23.69 23.00
C ALA A 109 13.38 24.46 24.33
N GLY A 110 13.93 23.81 25.38
CA GLY A 110 14.25 24.45 26.65
C GLY A 110 15.53 25.29 26.62
N LEU A 111 16.32 25.22 25.55
CA LEU A 111 17.59 25.93 25.45
C LEU A 111 17.41 27.40 25.06
N PRO A 112 18.19 28.34 25.63
CA PRO A 112 18.06 29.77 25.32
C PRO A 112 18.28 30.06 23.82
N GLY A 113 17.32 30.77 23.21
CA GLY A 113 17.38 31.17 21.81
C GLY A 113 17.10 30.05 20.80
N VAL A 114 16.58 28.90 21.25
CA VAL A 114 16.19 27.78 20.38
C VAL A 114 14.66 27.71 20.25
N THR A 115 14.18 27.54 19.02
CA THR A 115 12.77 27.24 18.74
C THR A 115 12.69 25.91 18.01
N VAL A 116 11.92 24.96 18.53
CA VAL A 116 11.65 23.68 17.86
C VAL A 116 10.22 23.70 17.31
N LEU A 117 10.08 23.49 16.00
CA LEU A 117 8.80 23.43 15.30
C LEU A 117 8.67 22.06 14.65
N GLY A 118 7.62 21.32 14.99
CA GLY A 118 7.27 20.07 14.33
C GLY A 118 6.08 20.23 13.39
N LEU A 119 5.72 19.15 12.68
CA LEU A 119 4.51 19.10 11.85
C LEU A 119 3.23 19.40 12.65
N ASP A 120 3.18 18.95 13.90
CA ASP A 120 2.11 19.22 14.87
C ASP A 120 1.89 20.73 15.09
N ALA A 121 2.98 21.46 15.34
CA ALA A 121 2.90 22.92 15.54
C ALA A 121 2.46 23.68 14.27
N MET A 122 2.74 23.13 13.08
CA MET A 122 2.28 23.72 11.82
C MET A 122 0.78 23.52 11.59
N GLU A 123 0.23 22.39 12.06
CA GLU A 123 -1.20 22.11 12.04
C GLU A 123 -1.96 23.06 12.97
N ASP A 124 -1.50 23.22 14.22
CA ASP A 124 -2.08 24.12 15.21
C ASP A 124 -2.07 25.60 14.77
N ALA A 125 -1.06 26.00 13.99
CA ALA A 125 -0.94 27.35 13.45
C ALA A 125 -1.93 27.65 12.30
N GLY A 126 -2.77 26.69 11.89
CA GLY A 126 -3.71 26.86 10.79
C GLY A 126 -3.03 27.06 9.43
N LEU A 127 -1.73 26.74 9.33
CA LEU A 127 -1.00 26.69 8.06
C LEU A 127 -1.41 25.48 7.24
N ALA A 128 -2.04 24.49 7.88
CA ALA A 128 -2.83 23.48 7.22
C ALA A 128 -4.14 24.12 6.70
N VAL A 129 -4.10 24.52 5.43
CA VAL A 129 -5.24 24.50 4.52
C VAL A 129 -6.20 25.71 4.57
N ALA A 130 -6.03 26.62 3.59
CA ALA A 130 -7.03 27.64 3.27
C ALA A 130 -8.27 27.03 2.57
N ALA A 131 -9.40 27.74 2.67
CA ALA A 131 -10.74 27.34 2.22
C ALA A 131 -10.85 26.80 0.78
N THR A 132 -9.90 27.10 -0.11
CA THR A 132 -9.82 26.53 -1.47
C THR A 132 -9.68 25.01 -1.50
N GLN A 133 -9.13 24.37 -0.46
CA GLN A 133 -9.06 22.90 -0.45
C GLN A 133 -10.37 22.24 0.01
N ALA A 134 -11.36 22.96 0.54
CA ALA A 134 -12.60 22.32 0.99
C ALA A 134 -13.39 21.72 -0.18
N GLU A 135 -13.43 22.43 -1.32
CA GLU A 135 -14.05 21.96 -2.56
C GLU A 135 -13.25 20.82 -3.18
N ASP A 136 -11.92 20.93 -3.24
CA ASP A 136 -11.05 19.86 -3.74
C ASP A 136 -11.16 18.59 -2.88
N VAL A 137 -11.19 18.73 -1.56
CA VAL A 137 -11.40 17.61 -0.63
C VAL A 137 -12.76 16.97 -0.84
N ALA A 138 -13.82 17.76 -1.05
CA ALA A 138 -15.15 17.23 -1.35
C ALA A 138 -15.15 16.44 -2.68
N ALA A 139 -14.51 16.98 -3.73
CA ALA A 139 -14.37 16.30 -5.01
C ALA A 139 -13.61 14.97 -4.88
N VAL A 140 -12.48 14.97 -4.17
CA VAL A 140 -11.70 13.75 -3.90
C VAL A 140 -12.53 12.73 -3.10
N ARG A 141 -13.28 13.17 -2.08
CA ARG A 141 -14.16 12.28 -1.31
C ARG A 141 -15.24 11.63 -2.17
N ALA A 142 -15.81 12.37 -3.13
CA ALA A 142 -16.78 11.81 -4.07
C ALA A 142 -16.16 10.72 -4.95
N ILE A 143 -14.97 10.98 -5.51
CA ILE A 143 -14.22 10.00 -6.31
C ILE A 143 -13.93 8.74 -5.48
N VAL A 144 -13.44 8.90 -4.25
CA VAL A 144 -13.14 7.76 -3.36
C VAL A 144 -14.40 6.96 -3.04
N ALA A 145 -15.53 7.62 -2.80
CA ALA A 145 -16.79 6.95 -2.50
C ALA A 145 -17.31 6.13 -3.70
N GLU A 146 -17.22 6.69 -4.91
CA GLU A 146 -17.60 6.01 -6.15
C GLU A 146 -16.74 4.76 -6.40
N GLU A 147 -15.42 4.91 -6.35
CA GLU A 147 -14.47 3.81 -6.53
C GLU A 147 -14.62 2.73 -5.45
N PHE A 148 -14.85 3.14 -4.21
CA PHE A 148 -15.09 2.21 -3.12
C PHE A 148 -16.37 1.39 -3.36
N ALA A 149 -17.48 2.04 -3.74
CA ALA A 149 -18.73 1.36 -4.05
C ALA A 149 -18.56 0.38 -5.23
N ALA A 150 -17.89 0.81 -6.31
CA ALA A 150 -17.57 -0.05 -7.45
C ALA A 150 -16.72 -1.27 -7.04
N ARG A 151 -15.69 -1.05 -6.21
CA ARG A 151 -14.79 -2.10 -5.74
C ARG A 151 -15.49 -3.13 -4.84
N VAL A 152 -16.39 -2.66 -3.97
CA VAL A 152 -17.22 -3.50 -3.10
C VAL A 152 -18.14 -4.37 -3.96
N SER A 153 -18.87 -3.76 -4.90
CA SER A 153 -19.74 -4.49 -5.84
C SER A 153 -18.98 -5.56 -6.62
N ALA A 154 -17.83 -5.23 -7.20
CA ALA A 154 -16.98 -6.18 -7.91
C ALA A 154 -16.50 -7.34 -7.00
N ARG A 155 -16.16 -7.05 -5.73
CA ARG A 155 -15.76 -8.08 -4.76
C ARG A 155 -16.91 -9.03 -4.44
N HIS A 156 -18.12 -8.51 -4.31
CA HIS A 156 -19.31 -9.34 -4.07
C HIS A 156 -19.64 -10.23 -5.27
N ALA A 157 -19.60 -9.69 -6.49
CA ALA A 157 -19.79 -10.47 -7.71
C ALA A 157 -18.78 -11.63 -7.83
N ALA A 158 -17.52 -11.38 -7.47
CA ALA A 158 -16.46 -12.40 -7.47
C ALA A 158 -16.71 -13.52 -6.44
N ARG A 159 -17.27 -13.22 -5.26
CA ARG A 159 -17.59 -14.24 -4.24
C ARG A 159 -18.66 -15.23 -4.71
N VAL A 160 -19.65 -14.73 -5.45
CA VAL A 160 -20.80 -15.51 -5.91
C VAL A 160 -20.52 -16.32 -7.18
N ALA A 161 -19.53 -15.90 -7.98
CA ALA A 161 -19.21 -16.51 -9.27
C ALA A 161 -18.98 -18.04 -9.18
N PRO A 162 -18.23 -18.60 -8.21
CA PRO A 162 -18.05 -20.05 -8.07
C PRO A 162 -19.36 -20.80 -7.83
N THR A 163 -20.25 -20.26 -7.00
CA THR A 163 -21.56 -20.85 -6.71
C THR A 163 -22.44 -20.91 -7.96
N VAL A 164 -22.41 -19.86 -8.80
CA VAL A 164 -23.14 -19.84 -10.09
C VAL A 164 -22.58 -20.87 -11.08
N VAL A 165 -21.26 -21.02 -11.13
CA VAL A 165 -20.60 -22.01 -11.98
C VAL A 165 -20.95 -23.43 -11.53
N ALA A 166 -20.87 -23.73 -10.23
CA ALA A 166 -21.24 -25.02 -9.67
C ALA A 166 -22.70 -25.38 -9.97
N LEU A 167 -23.62 -24.40 -9.86
CA LEU A 167 -25.03 -24.59 -10.22
C LEU A 167 -25.21 -24.99 -11.68
N ARG A 168 -24.51 -24.32 -12.61
CA ARG A 168 -24.58 -24.64 -14.05
C ARG A 168 -23.97 -26.01 -14.36
N ALA A 169 -22.89 -26.39 -13.68
CA ALA A 169 -22.29 -27.71 -13.83
C ALA A 169 -23.27 -28.81 -13.39
N LYS A 170 -23.87 -28.69 -12.20
CA LYS A 170 -24.89 -29.63 -11.71
C LYS A 170 -26.08 -29.74 -12.66
N ALA A 171 -26.54 -28.64 -13.22
CA ALA A 171 -27.64 -28.66 -14.19
C ALA A 171 -27.26 -29.35 -15.50
N ALA A 172 -26.01 -29.21 -15.97
CA ALA A 172 -25.51 -29.91 -17.15
C ALA A 172 -25.43 -31.44 -16.90
N GLU A 173 -25.02 -31.86 -15.71
CA GLU A 173 -25.01 -33.28 -15.30
C GLU A 173 -26.42 -33.87 -15.33
N VAL A 174 -27.43 -33.15 -14.81
CA VAL A 174 -28.83 -33.58 -14.85
C VAL A 174 -29.33 -33.72 -16.29
N VAL A 175 -29.00 -32.77 -17.17
CA VAL A 175 -29.36 -32.85 -18.60
C VAL A 175 -28.72 -34.07 -19.25
N GLN A 176 -27.43 -34.32 -19.00
CA GLN A 176 -26.74 -35.46 -19.57
C GLN A 176 -27.33 -36.79 -19.11
N ALA A 177 -27.62 -36.93 -17.81
CA ALA A 177 -28.23 -38.13 -17.25
C ALA A 177 -29.61 -38.43 -17.89
N GLU A 178 -30.42 -37.40 -18.15
CA GLU A 178 -31.71 -37.59 -18.83
C GLU A 178 -31.57 -37.92 -20.31
N LEU A 179 -30.57 -37.37 -21.01
CA LEU A 179 -30.29 -37.74 -22.40
C LEU A 179 -29.84 -39.20 -22.51
N ASP A 180 -28.98 -39.66 -21.61
CA ASP A 180 -28.51 -41.06 -21.58
C ASP A 180 -29.68 -42.01 -21.27
N ARG A 181 -30.55 -41.64 -20.32
CA ARG A 181 -31.76 -42.40 -20.00
C ARG A 181 -32.73 -42.46 -21.18
N LEU A 182 -32.87 -41.36 -21.93
CA LEU A 182 -33.72 -41.30 -23.11
C LEU A 182 -33.18 -42.21 -24.24
N ALA A 183 -31.86 -42.16 -24.48
CA ALA A 183 -31.19 -43.00 -25.47
C ALA A 183 -31.38 -44.50 -25.17
N GLY A 184 -31.28 -44.91 -23.90
CA GLY A 184 -31.53 -46.30 -23.48
C GLY A 184 -32.97 -46.77 -23.67
N ARG A 185 -33.96 -45.85 -23.73
CA ARG A 185 -35.39 -46.17 -23.86
C ARG A 185 -35.92 -46.13 -25.29
N LEU A 186 -35.41 -45.22 -26.13
CA LEU A 186 -35.92 -44.98 -27.48
C LEU A 186 -35.24 -45.85 -28.55
N GLY A 187 -34.15 -46.55 -28.23
CA GLY A 187 -33.35 -47.28 -29.22
C GLY A 187 -32.52 -46.34 -30.11
N PRO A 188 -31.97 -46.83 -31.24
CA PRO A 188 -31.14 -46.01 -32.12
C PRO A 188 -31.97 -44.92 -32.79
N LEU A 189 -31.74 -43.66 -32.39
CA LEU A 189 -32.19 -42.47 -33.11
C LEU A 189 -31.13 -42.08 -34.15
N ASP A 190 -31.52 -41.34 -35.18
CA ASP A 190 -30.53 -40.70 -36.05
C ASP A 190 -29.76 -39.61 -35.28
N ASP A 191 -28.51 -39.34 -35.70
CA ASP A 191 -27.62 -38.39 -35.01
C ASP A 191 -28.22 -36.98 -34.99
N ARG A 192 -29.02 -36.65 -36.01
CA ARG A 192 -29.67 -35.34 -36.16
C ARG A 192 -30.76 -35.12 -35.10
N ALA A 193 -31.68 -36.07 -34.93
CA ALA A 193 -32.74 -35.99 -33.94
C ALA A 193 -32.17 -36.00 -32.52
N SER A 194 -31.16 -36.83 -32.27
CA SER A 194 -30.45 -36.87 -30.98
C SER A 194 -29.80 -35.52 -30.65
N GLY A 195 -29.14 -34.89 -31.65
CA GLY A 195 -28.57 -33.56 -31.52
C GLY A 195 -29.60 -32.46 -31.22
N GLU A 196 -30.74 -32.48 -31.92
CA GLU A 196 -31.83 -31.51 -31.70
C GLU A 196 -32.46 -31.64 -30.31
N ILE A 197 -32.68 -32.86 -29.83
CA ILE A 197 -33.22 -33.12 -28.48
C ILE A 197 -32.24 -32.61 -27.42
N ALA A 198 -30.95 -32.93 -27.54
CA ALA A 198 -29.92 -32.45 -26.63
C ALA A 198 -29.81 -30.92 -26.62
N GLN A 199 -29.90 -30.29 -27.79
CA GLN A 199 -29.87 -28.83 -27.89
C GLN A 199 -31.14 -28.20 -27.30
N ALA A 200 -32.32 -28.80 -27.49
CA ALA A 200 -33.56 -28.31 -26.89
C ALA A 200 -33.52 -28.37 -25.36
N MET A 201 -33.06 -29.48 -24.77
CA MET A 201 -32.92 -29.61 -23.32
C MET A 201 -31.94 -28.60 -22.72
N ARG A 202 -30.76 -28.45 -23.34
CA ARG A 202 -29.78 -27.43 -22.92
C ARG A 202 -30.38 -26.02 -22.98
N ARG A 203 -31.06 -25.67 -24.07
CA ARG A 203 -31.73 -24.36 -24.21
C ARG A 203 -32.78 -24.10 -23.12
N VAL A 204 -33.52 -25.12 -22.70
CA VAL A 204 -34.51 -24.98 -21.62
C VAL A 204 -33.82 -24.68 -20.29
N VAL A 205 -32.79 -25.45 -19.95
CA VAL A 205 -32.01 -25.26 -18.71
C VAL A 205 -31.32 -23.90 -18.69
N ASP A 206 -30.68 -23.51 -19.79
CA ASP A 206 -30.03 -22.20 -19.90
C ASP A 206 -31.03 -21.05 -19.67
N LYS A 207 -32.24 -21.15 -20.23
CA LYS A 207 -33.30 -20.15 -20.03
C LYS A 207 -33.80 -20.12 -18.58
N LEU A 208 -33.93 -21.27 -17.93
CA LEU A 208 -34.36 -21.35 -16.52
C LEU A 208 -33.31 -20.79 -15.56
N LEU A 209 -32.02 -21.02 -15.84
CA LEU A 209 -30.93 -20.58 -14.97
C LEU A 209 -30.47 -19.15 -15.24
N HIS A 210 -30.76 -18.57 -16.40
CA HIS A 210 -30.29 -17.23 -16.76
C HIS A 210 -30.76 -16.16 -15.75
N ALA A 211 -32.07 -16.01 -15.55
CA ALA A 211 -32.61 -14.95 -14.69
C ALA A 211 -32.19 -15.10 -13.21
N PRO A 212 -32.26 -16.29 -12.58
CA PRO A 212 -31.76 -16.47 -11.21
C PRO A 212 -30.26 -16.18 -11.08
N THR A 213 -29.42 -16.65 -12.03
CA THR A 213 -27.96 -16.44 -11.92
C THR A 213 -27.54 -14.98 -12.13
N VAL A 214 -28.25 -14.22 -12.97
CA VAL A 214 -28.07 -12.76 -13.10
C VAL A 214 -28.49 -12.07 -11.81
N ARG A 215 -29.65 -12.43 -11.26
CA ARG A 215 -30.19 -11.78 -10.05
C ARG A 215 -29.29 -11.97 -8.82
N VAL A 216 -28.63 -13.12 -8.70
CA VAL A 216 -27.69 -13.36 -7.59
C VAL A 216 -26.47 -12.45 -7.70
N LYS A 217 -25.93 -12.24 -8.91
CA LYS A 217 -24.80 -11.31 -9.12
C LYS A 217 -25.18 -9.86 -8.80
N GLU A 218 -26.40 -9.45 -9.11
CA GLU A 218 -26.92 -8.12 -8.76
C GLU A 218 -27.15 -7.95 -7.25
N LEU A 219 -27.75 -8.95 -6.60
CA LEU A 219 -28.08 -8.91 -5.18
C LEU A 219 -26.88 -9.10 -4.26
N ALA A 220 -25.80 -9.73 -4.75
CA ALA A 220 -24.54 -9.85 -4.02
C ALA A 220 -23.98 -8.48 -3.57
N GLY A 221 -24.21 -7.43 -4.36
CA GLY A 221 -23.78 -6.06 -4.05
C GLY A 221 -24.71 -5.28 -3.10
N SER A 222 -25.82 -5.86 -2.66
CA SER A 222 -26.79 -5.23 -1.76
C SER A 222 -26.64 -5.71 -0.30
N PRO A 223 -27.03 -4.91 0.71
CA PRO A 223 -27.12 -5.37 2.09
C PRO A 223 -27.98 -6.65 2.18
N GLY A 224 -27.39 -7.74 2.68
CA GLY A 224 -28.03 -9.06 2.75
C GLY A 224 -27.70 -10.02 1.60
N GLY A 225 -26.83 -9.65 0.64
CA GLY A 225 -26.42 -10.50 -0.47
C GLY A 225 -25.83 -11.86 -0.07
N ASP A 226 -25.11 -11.92 1.07
CA ASP A 226 -24.56 -13.16 1.63
C ASP A 226 -25.65 -14.19 1.98
N SER A 227 -26.85 -13.72 2.35
CA SER A 227 -28.01 -14.61 2.61
C SER A 227 -28.53 -15.28 1.35
N TYR A 228 -28.35 -14.66 0.19
CA TYR A 228 -28.84 -15.15 -1.09
C TYR A 228 -27.89 -16.20 -1.69
N GLU A 229 -26.57 -16.03 -1.52
CA GLU A 229 -25.58 -17.06 -1.84
C GLU A 229 -25.80 -18.33 -0.99
N ALA A 230 -25.99 -18.16 0.33
CA ALA A 230 -26.30 -19.25 1.23
C ALA A 230 -27.62 -19.95 0.83
N ALA A 231 -28.65 -19.19 0.47
CA ALA A 231 -29.92 -19.74 0.00
C ALA A 231 -29.75 -20.58 -1.27
N LEU A 232 -28.92 -20.17 -2.24
CA LEU A 232 -28.67 -20.99 -3.43
C LEU A 232 -27.96 -22.31 -3.12
N ARG A 233 -26.98 -22.30 -2.22
CA ARG A 233 -26.29 -23.52 -1.81
C ARG A 233 -27.27 -24.54 -1.21
N VAL A 234 -28.19 -24.06 -0.36
CA VAL A 234 -29.22 -24.90 0.26
C VAL A 234 -30.28 -25.34 -0.76
N LEU A 235 -30.83 -24.42 -1.55
CA LEU A 235 -31.94 -24.71 -2.47
C LEU A 235 -31.56 -25.65 -3.61
N PHE A 236 -30.30 -25.61 -4.04
CA PHE A 236 -29.81 -26.45 -5.13
C PHE A 236 -28.88 -27.57 -4.67
N ASP A 237 -28.71 -27.75 -3.35
CA ASP A 237 -27.87 -28.80 -2.76
C ASP A 237 -26.48 -28.83 -3.42
N LEU A 238 -25.84 -27.66 -3.48
CA LEU A 238 -24.53 -27.50 -4.12
C LEU A 238 -23.46 -28.01 -3.16
N ASP A 239 -22.77 -29.07 -3.56
CA ASP A 239 -21.67 -29.65 -2.78
C ASP A 239 -20.57 -28.60 -2.54
N GLN A 240 -20.10 -28.51 -1.31
CA GLN A 240 -19.04 -27.60 -0.91
C GLN A 240 -17.75 -27.88 -1.68
N ASP A 241 -17.47 -29.16 -1.98
CA ASP A 241 -16.30 -29.59 -2.73
C ASP A 241 -16.34 -29.09 -4.19
N ALA A 242 -17.53 -29.04 -4.80
CA ALA A 242 -17.72 -28.53 -6.16
C ALA A 242 -17.49 -27.01 -6.25
N VAL A 243 -17.93 -26.26 -5.23
CA VAL A 243 -17.71 -24.80 -5.16
C VAL A 243 -16.23 -24.49 -4.90
N GLU A 244 -15.57 -25.26 -4.03
CA GLU A 244 -14.15 -25.10 -3.74
C GLU A 244 -13.25 -25.47 -4.92
N ALA A 245 -13.60 -26.51 -5.68
CA ALA A 245 -12.88 -26.90 -6.90
C ALA A 245 -12.89 -25.78 -7.96
N VAL A 246 -14.04 -25.13 -8.17
CA VAL A 246 -14.16 -23.98 -9.09
C VAL A 246 -13.39 -22.77 -8.58
N THR A 247 -13.48 -22.48 -7.27
CA THR A 247 -12.76 -21.35 -6.66
C THR A 247 -11.25 -21.50 -6.79
N ARG A 248 -10.72 -22.73 -6.64
CA ARG A 248 -9.30 -23.04 -6.83
C ARG A 248 -8.87 -22.87 -8.29
N ALA A 249 -9.68 -23.32 -9.24
CA ALA A 249 -9.41 -23.17 -10.67
C ALA A 249 -9.39 -21.70 -11.12
N ASP A 250 -10.25 -20.84 -10.55
CA ASP A 250 -10.28 -19.40 -10.85
C ASP A 250 -9.09 -18.65 -10.23
N ALA A 251 -8.64 -19.07 -9.04
CA ALA A 251 -7.44 -18.54 -8.40
C ALA A 251 -6.17 -18.80 -9.23
N ASP A 252 -6.08 -19.96 -9.89
CA ASP A 252 -4.95 -20.32 -10.76
C ASP A 252 -4.96 -19.57 -12.11
N LEU A 253 -6.12 -19.03 -12.52
CA LEU A 253 -6.30 -18.28 -13.78
C LEU A 253 -6.12 -16.76 -13.62
N THR A 254 -5.97 -16.24 -12.40
CA THR A 254 -5.77 -14.80 -12.15
C THR A 254 -4.27 -14.46 -12.14
N PRO A 255 -3.71 -13.78 -13.16
CA PRO A 255 -2.29 -13.42 -13.15
C PRO A 255 -2.09 -12.21 -12.24
N GLY A 256 -1.79 -12.43 -10.96
CA GLY A 256 -1.47 -11.32 -10.08
C GLY A 256 -1.62 -11.55 -8.57
N THR A 257 -1.04 -12.60 -8.01
CA THR A 257 -0.53 -12.56 -6.63
C THR A 257 0.48 -13.68 -6.46
N ARG A 258 1.72 -13.45 -6.92
CA ARG A 258 2.83 -14.28 -6.47
C ARG A 258 3.02 -13.99 -4.99
N SER A 259 2.51 -14.90 -4.16
CA SER A 259 2.93 -15.08 -2.78
C SER A 259 4.47 -15.14 -2.76
N SER A 260 5.09 -14.17 -2.10
CA SER A 260 6.53 -14.15 -1.86
C SER A 260 6.86 -15.29 -0.90
N ALA A 261 7.24 -16.44 -1.46
CA ALA A 261 7.93 -17.47 -0.71
C ALA A 261 9.28 -16.90 -0.20
N PRO A 262 9.70 -17.19 1.05
CA PRO A 262 11.00 -16.77 1.52
C PRO A 262 12.10 -17.51 0.74
N LEU A 263 13.09 -16.76 0.27
CA LEU A 263 14.29 -17.31 -0.36
C LEU A 263 15.01 -18.24 0.63
N PRO A 264 15.34 -19.49 0.26
CA PRO A 264 16.24 -20.32 1.05
C PRO A 264 17.63 -19.67 1.06
N GLY A 265 18.19 -19.57 2.27
CA GLY A 265 19.45 -18.90 2.55
C GLY A 265 20.60 -19.38 1.67
N ASP A 266 21.30 -18.39 1.14
CA ASP A 266 22.65 -18.46 0.60
C ASP A 266 23.58 -19.17 1.61
N THR A 267 23.98 -20.39 1.28
CA THR A 267 25.10 -21.09 1.94
C THR A 267 26.27 -21.09 0.97
N GLY A 268 26.96 -19.96 0.90
CA GLY A 268 28.29 -19.83 0.32
C GLY A 268 29.40 -20.27 1.30
N PRO A 269 30.57 -20.69 0.78
CA PRO A 269 31.39 -21.73 1.39
C PRO A 269 32.52 -21.17 2.25
N GLY A 270 32.90 -21.86 3.32
CA GLY A 270 34.15 -21.53 4.01
C GLY A 270 34.36 -22.29 5.32
N SER A 271 35.21 -23.32 5.25
CA SER A 271 36.45 -23.46 6.02
C SER A 271 36.68 -24.91 6.47
N SER A 272 37.53 -25.58 5.69
CA SER A 272 38.25 -26.77 6.09
C SER A 272 39.23 -26.39 7.22
N HIS A 273 38.90 -26.76 8.45
CA HIS A 273 39.88 -26.91 9.52
C HIS A 273 39.89 -28.37 9.99
N ASP A 274 40.85 -29.10 9.43
CA ASP A 274 41.86 -29.88 10.15
C ASP A 274 41.51 -30.34 11.58
N ARG A 275 41.21 -31.63 11.74
CA ARG A 275 41.56 -32.41 12.93
C ARG A 275 41.93 -33.84 12.56
N ALA A 276 43.18 -34.15 12.87
CA ALA A 276 43.73 -35.48 13.03
C ALA A 276 43.03 -36.29 14.13
N GLY A 277 43.02 -37.62 13.96
CA GLY A 277 43.11 -38.60 15.03
C GLY A 277 41.83 -39.34 15.40
N GLU A 278 41.63 -40.54 14.85
CA GLU A 278 41.58 -41.80 15.61
C GLU A 278 41.44 -43.02 14.69
N ALA A 279 42.20 -44.07 15.04
CA ALA A 279 42.33 -45.42 14.47
C ALA A 279 43.16 -45.59 13.19
#